data_AF-A0A7X6YUM9-F1
#
_entry.id   AF-A0A7X6YUM9-F1
#
_cell.length_a   1.000
_cell.length_b   1.000
_cell.length_c   1.000
_cell.angle_alpha   90.00
_cell.angle_beta   90.00
_cell.angle_gamma   90.00
#
_symmetry.space_group_name_H-M   'P 1'
#
loop_
_entity.id
_entity.type
_entity.pdbx_description
1 polymer ?
#
loop_
_entity_poly.entity_id
_entity_poly.type
_entity_poly.pdbx_seq_one_letter_code
_entity_poly.pdbx_strand_id
1 'polypeptide(L)'
;VYTIHEILHARLIEPKQVLVIGGPAAVFRGPLARRLVLEAVVPPLAGVANAVGAALTRTTSHLALTADTSRNRVAVPMLGVYRTIKRGYNLDAAIDEARTLLAADLERAGVAVPADQIQITQADAFNMVEGGYTLGSNIRVVAQVQPAVIARLDADTSTARLAGPV
;
A
#
# COMPACT_ATOMS: atom_id res chain seq x y z
N VAL A 1 3.75 11.40 -1.72
CA VAL A 1 2.67 12.29 -1.24
C VAL A 1 3.36 13.34 -0.38
N TYR A 2 3.12 14.63 -0.60
CA TYR A 2 3.58 15.69 0.30
C TYR A 2 2.33 16.33 0.88
N THR A 3 2.08 16.14 2.17
CA THR A 3 1.00 16.85 2.86
C THR A 3 1.51 18.22 3.34
N ILE A 4 0.63 19.21 3.49
CA ILE A 4 0.98 20.52 4.09
C ILE A 4 1.65 20.32 5.46
N HIS A 5 1.25 19.29 6.20
CA HIS A 5 1.85 18.90 7.47
C HIS A 5 3.36 18.56 7.33
N GLU A 6 3.75 17.80 6.31
CA GLU A 6 5.16 17.44 6.07
C GLU A 6 6.00 18.62 5.59
N ILE A 7 5.40 19.62 4.93
CA ILE A 7 6.07 20.86 4.56
C ILE A 7 6.30 21.75 5.80
N LEU A 8 5.32 21.81 6.71
CA LEU A 8 5.39 22.62 7.93
C LEU A 8 6.30 21.99 9.00
N HIS A 9 6.39 20.67 9.03
CA HIS A 9 7.30 19.93 9.91
C HIS A 9 8.47 19.41 9.10
N ALA A 10 9.45 20.29 8.84
CA ALA A 10 10.75 19.88 8.33
C ALA A 10 11.40 18.93 9.33
N ARG A 11 11.13 17.63 9.19
CA ARG A 11 11.70 16.59 10.04
C ARG A 11 13.18 16.51 9.70
N LEU A 12 14.02 17.03 10.60
CA LEU A 12 15.46 16.81 10.53
C LEU A 12 15.73 15.32 10.74
N ILE A 13 16.24 14.65 9.71
CA ILE A 13 16.63 13.25 9.77
C ILE A 13 18.14 13.21 9.97
N GLU A 14 18.57 12.77 11.16
CA GLU A 14 19.96 12.51 11.48
C GLU A 14 20.24 11.01 11.36
N PRO A 15 20.85 10.52 10.26
CA PRO A 15 21.16 9.12 10.10
C PRO A 15 22.21 8.67 11.13
N LYS A 16 21.96 7.55 11.81
CA LYS A 16 22.86 6.99 12.83
C LYS A 16 23.75 5.87 12.33
N GLN A 17 23.34 5.19 11.26
CA GLN A 17 24.03 4.04 10.68
C GLN A 17 23.62 3.83 9.23
N VAL A 18 24.42 3.05 8.50
CA VAL A 18 24.22 2.69 7.10
C VAL A 18 24.15 1.18 7.00
N LEU A 19 23.01 0.65 6.56
CA LEU A 19 22.88 -0.76 6.22
C LEU A 19 23.21 -0.97 4.75
N VAL A 20 24.16 -1.86 4.46
CA VAL A 20 24.59 -2.16 3.09
C VAL A 20 24.10 -3.56 2.70
N ILE A 21 23.25 -3.62 1.68
CA ILE A 21 22.66 -4.86 1.15
C ILE A 21 22.98 -5.02 -0.34
N GLY A 22 22.77 -6.22 -0.87
CA GLY A 22 23.13 -6.64 -2.22
C GLY A 22 24.42 -7.47 -2.28
N GLY A 23 24.65 -8.14 -3.41
CA GLY A 23 25.83 -9.01 -3.62
C GLY A 23 27.18 -8.38 -3.24
N PRO A 24 27.50 -7.15 -3.65
CA PRO A 24 28.79 -6.53 -3.36
C PRO A 24 28.86 -5.80 -2.00
N ALA A 25 27.88 -5.99 -1.10
CA ALA A 25 27.76 -5.20 0.13
C ALA A 25 29.02 -5.18 1.00
N ALA A 26 29.71 -6.32 1.13
CA ALA A 26 30.94 -6.42 1.93
C ALA A 26 32.06 -5.50 1.42
N VAL A 27 32.22 -5.37 0.10
CA VAL A 27 33.26 -4.55 -0.53
C VAL A 27 33.00 -3.05 -0.29
N PHE A 28 31.73 -2.64 -0.24
CA PHE A 28 31.34 -1.24 -0.07
C PHE A 28 31.31 -0.78 1.40
N ARG A 29 31.35 -1.69 2.37
CA ARG A 29 31.29 -1.35 3.80
C ARG A 29 32.30 -0.27 4.21
N GLY A 30 33.59 -0.50 3.91
CA GLY A 30 34.68 0.42 4.28
C GLY A 30 34.61 1.78 3.56
N PRO A 31 34.50 1.81 2.22
CA PRO A 31 34.33 3.05 1.48
C PRO A 31 33.13 3.90 1.94
N LEU A 32 31.97 3.27 2.18
CA LEU A 32 30.78 3.98 2.65
C LEU A 32 30.93 4.53 4.06
N ALA A 33 31.49 3.74 4.99
CA ALA A 33 31.73 4.19 6.37
C ALA A 33 32.62 5.44 6.41
N ARG A 34 33.70 5.45 5.63
CA ARG A 34 34.62 6.61 5.54
C ARG A 34 33.95 7.82 4.88
N ARG A 35 33.21 7.62 3.79
CA ARG A 35 32.63 8.72 3.02
C ARG A 35 31.48 9.41 3.75
N LEU A 36 30.67 8.62 4.47
CA LEU A 36 29.49 9.09 5.18
C LEU A 36 29.79 9.46 6.63
N VAL A 37 30.97 9.11 7.15
CA VAL A 37 31.36 9.31 8.56
C VAL A 37 30.32 8.67 9.50
N LEU A 38 29.82 7.50 9.11
CA LEU A 38 28.81 6.73 9.81
C LEU A 38 29.23 5.27 9.88
N GLU A 39 28.73 4.55 10.87
CA GLU A 39 28.88 3.10 10.92
C GLU A 39 28.19 2.48 9.69
N ALA A 40 28.94 1.67 8.94
CA ALA A 40 28.37 0.83 7.88
C ALA A 40 28.30 -0.63 8.35
N VAL A 41 27.10 -1.19 8.34
CA VAL A 41 26.78 -2.55 8.76
C VAL A 41 26.35 -3.35 7.54
N VAL A 42 26.94 -4.54 7.37
CA VAL A 42 26.50 -5.53 6.37
C VAL A 42 25.75 -6.61 7.13
N PRO A 43 24.41 -6.69 7.03
CA PRO A 43 23.64 -7.69 7.76
C PRO A 43 23.85 -9.10 7.19
N PRO A 44 23.52 -10.15 7.95
CA PRO A 44 23.42 -11.50 7.42
C PRO A 44 22.50 -11.54 6.18
N LEU A 45 22.78 -12.43 5.24
CA LEU A 45 22.02 -12.58 3.99
C LEU A 45 21.93 -11.31 3.14
N ALA A 46 22.82 -10.32 3.32
CA ALA A 46 22.85 -9.08 2.54
C ALA A 46 22.76 -9.33 1.02
N GLY A 47 23.42 -10.37 0.52
CA GLY A 47 23.40 -10.75 -0.90
C GLY A 47 22.01 -11.10 -1.46
N VAL A 48 21.08 -11.52 -0.61
CA VAL A 48 19.71 -11.94 -0.98
C VAL A 48 18.63 -11.21 -0.20
N ALA A 49 18.96 -10.07 0.43
CA ALA A 49 18.06 -9.34 1.33
C ALA A 49 16.70 -9.01 0.68
N ASN A 50 16.67 -8.70 -0.61
CA ASN A 50 15.42 -8.45 -1.33
C ASN A 50 14.52 -9.69 -1.42
N ALA A 51 15.09 -10.88 -1.65
CA ALA A 51 14.34 -12.13 -1.70
C ALA A 51 13.78 -12.48 -0.31
N VAL A 52 14.58 -12.26 0.74
CA VAL A 52 14.13 -12.41 2.12
C VAL A 52 12.98 -11.44 2.41
N GLY A 53 13.13 -10.16 2.05
CA GLY A 53 12.06 -9.16 2.20
C GLY A 53 10.76 -9.57 1.52
N ALA A 54 10.83 -10.00 0.26
CA ALA A 54 9.67 -10.46 -0.50
C ALA A 54 8.98 -11.68 0.14
N ALA A 55 9.75 -12.61 0.70
CA ALA A 55 9.21 -13.78 1.39
C ALA A 55 8.58 -13.45 2.75
N LEU A 56 9.00 -12.36 3.40
CA LEU A 56 8.54 -11.96 4.73
C LEU A 56 7.43 -10.91 4.71
N THR A 57 7.08 -10.36 3.54
CA THR A 57 6.01 -9.36 3.39
C THR A 57 4.64 -10.00 3.24
N ARG A 58 3.63 -9.38 3.84
CA ARG A 58 2.22 -9.67 3.57
C ARG A 58 1.95 -9.51 2.09
N THR A 59 1.16 -10.40 1.50
CA THR A 59 0.65 -10.19 0.14
C THR A 59 -0.14 -8.88 0.08
N THR A 60 0.28 -7.98 -0.81
CA THR A 60 -0.37 -6.69 -1.01
C THR A 60 -1.14 -6.70 -2.31
N SER A 61 -2.34 -6.12 -2.31
CA SER A 61 -3.09 -5.79 -3.52
C SER A 61 -3.80 -4.45 -3.30
N HIS A 62 -4.20 -3.79 -4.38
CA HIS A 62 -4.95 -2.55 -4.36
C HIS A 62 -5.97 -2.56 -5.49
N LEU A 63 -7.02 -1.77 -5.38
CA LEU A 63 -7.91 -1.49 -6.49
C LEU A 63 -8.36 -0.03 -6.49
N ALA A 64 -8.68 0.47 -7.68
CA ALA A 64 -9.27 1.78 -7.88
C ALA A 64 -10.69 1.61 -8.43
N LEU A 65 -11.66 2.16 -7.71
CA LEU A 65 -13.06 2.23 -8.09
C LEU A 65 -13.39 3.67 -8.47
N THR A 66 -14.01 3.84 -9.64
CA THR A 66 -14.55 5.12 -10.09
C THR A 66 -16.04 4.97 -10.37
N ALA A 67 -16.86 5.88 -9.83
CA ALA A 67 -18.28 5.93 -10.11
C ALA A 67 -18.70 7.31 -10.62
N ASP A 68 -19.48 7.33 -11.69
CA ASP A 68 -20.12 8.52 -12.25
C ASP A 68 -21.63 8.35 -12.07
N THR A 69 -22.18 8.99 -11.04
CA THR A 69 -23.60 8.86 -10.70
C THR A 69 -24.50 9.62 -11.67
N SER A 70 -23.97 10.63 -12.38
CA SER A 70 -24.71 11.33 -13.44
C SER A 70 -24.98 10.42 -14.64
N ARG A 71 -24.07 9.47 -14.90
CA ARG A 71 -24.21 8.45 -15.94
C ARG A 71 -24.66 7.10 -15.42
N ASN A 72 -24.91 6.97 -14.12
CA ASN A 72 -25.21 5.72 -13.43
C ASN A 72 -24.20 4.60 -13.70
N ARG A 73 -22.89 4.88 -13.74
CA ARG A 73 -21.86 3.86 -14.02
C ARG A 73 -20.82 3.74 -12.92
N VAL A 74 -20.35 2.53 -12.67
CA VAL A 74 -19.15 2.23 -11.88
C VAL A 74 -18.17 1.44 -12.74
N ALA A 75 -16.88 1.66 -12.49
CA ALA A 75 -15.78 0.97 -13.13
C ALA A 75 -14.71 0.59 -12.08
N VAL A 76 -14.26 -0.67 -12.15
CA VAL A 76 -13.06 -1.18 -11.50
C VAL A 76 -12.23 -1.89 -12.57
N PRO A 77 -11.40 -1.16 -13.33
CA PRO A 77 -10.73 -1.70 -14.51
C PRO A 77 -9.87 -2.93 -14.24
N MET A 78 -9.18 -2.96 -13.10
CA MET A 78 -8.31 -4.07 -12.70
C MET A 78 -9.06 -5.41 -12.63
N LEU A 79 -10.33 -5.38 -12.22
CA LEU A 79 -11.18 -6.56 -12.12
C LEU A 79 -12.08 -6.76 -13.35
N GLY A 80 -11.95 -5.90 -14.37
CA GLY A 80 -12.82 -5.90 -15.55
C GLY A 80 -14.28 -5.54 -15.23
N VAL A 81 -14.56 -4.92 -14.07
CA VAL A 81 -15.94 -4.59 -13.66
C VAL A 81 -16.36 -3.27 -14.28
N TYR A 82 -17.39 -3.32 -15.12
CA TYR A 82 -18.07 -2.15 -15.66
C TYR A 82 -19.57 -2.41 -15.64
N ARG A 83 -20.31 -1.65 -14.84
CA ARG A 83 -21.75 -1.88 -14.69
C ARG A 83 -22.51 -0.62 -14.31
N THR A 84 -23.83 -0.72 -14.39
CA THR A 84 -24.73 0.32 -13.93
C THR A 84 -24.82 0.30 -12.39
N ILE A 85 -24.97 1.48 -11.79
CA ILE A 85 -25.23 1.66 -10.35
C ILE A 85 -26.67 2.11 -10.10
N LYS A 86 -27.18 1.79 -8.90
CA LYS A 86 -28.53 2.19 -8.50
C LYS A 86 -28.58 3.69 -8.16
N ARG A 87 -29.78 4.27 -8.22
CA ARG A 87 -30.01 5.61 -7.66
C ARG A 87 -29.64 5.62 -6.17
N GLY A 88 -29.02 6.71 -5.71
CA GLY A 88 -28.58 6.86 -4.32
C GLY A 88 -27.18 6.29 -4.03
N TYR A 89 -26.45 5.81 -5.04
CA TYR A 89 -25.05 5.42 -4.88
C TYR A 89 -24.22 6.62 -4.43
N ASN A 90 -23.54 6.49 -3.29
CA ASN A 90 -22.79 7.54 -2.61
C ASN A 90 -21.37 7.06 -2.28
N LEU A 91 -20.59 7.90 -1.60
CA LEU A 91 -19.20 7.59 -1.27
C LEU A 91 -19.08 6.36 -0.36
N ASP A 92 -19.96 6.22 0.64
CA ASP A 92 -19.94 5.07 1.56
C ASP A 92 -20.21 3.76 0.82
N ALA A 93 -21.22 3.74 -0.07
CA ALA A 93 -21.50 2.59 -0.91
C ALA A 93 -20.31 2.22 -1.82
N ALA A 94 -19.59 3.23 -2.32
CA ALA A 94 -18.38 3.02 -3.11
C ALA A 94 -17.22 2.45 -2.28
N ILE A 95 -17.08 2.88 -1.02
CA ILE A 95 -16.08 2.36 -0.08
C ILE A 95 -16.35 0.89 0.24
N ASP A 96 -17.59 0.56 0.60
CA ASP A 96 -17.99 -0.80 0.94
C ASP A 96 -17.84 -1.74 -0.27
N GLU A 97 -18.22 -1.26 -1.45
CA GLU A 97 -18.03 -2.01 -2.70
C GLU A 97 -16.54 -2.24 -3.00
N ALA A 98 -15.69 -1.20 -2.88
CA ALA A 98 -14.26 -1.33 -3.12
C ALA A 98 -13.60 -2.35 -2.16
N ARG A 99 -13.97 -2.34 -0.87
CA ARG A 99 -13.50 -3.33 0.11
C ARG A 99 -13.95 -4.74 -0.25
N THR A 100 -15.24 -4.90 -0.56
CA THR A 100 -15.82 -6.21 -0.90
C THR A 100 -15.17 -6.80 -2.14
N LEU A 101 -14.97 -5.99 -3.18
CA LEU A 101 -14.33 -6.42 -4.42
C LEU A 101 -12.87 -6.82 -4.21
N LEU A 102 -12.12 -6.07 -3.40
CA LEU A 102 -10.72 -6.40 -3.13
C LEU A 102 -10.59 -7.66 -2.25
N ALA A 103 -11.44 -7.83 -1.24
CA ALA A 103 -11.47 -9.03 -0.42
C ALA A 103 -11.76 -10.27 -1.27
N ALA A 104 -12.80 -10.21 -2.12
CA ALA A 104 -13.15 -11.31 -3.02
C ALA A 104 -12.04 -11.63 -4.03
N ASP A 105 -11.34 -10.62 -4.55
CA ASP A 105 -10.20 -10.82 -5.44
C ASP A 105 -9.04 -11.55 -4.75
N LEU A 106 -8.69 -11.11 -3.53
CA LEU A 106 -7.66 -11.74 -2.71
C LEU A 106 -8.01 -13.19 -2.34
N GLU A 107 -9.27 -13.45 -1.98
CA GLU A 107 -9.74 -14.81 -1.70
C GLU A 107 -9.57 -15.74 -2.90
N ARG A 108 -9.86 -15.27 -4.13
CA ARG A 108 -9.60 -16.03 -5.36
C ARG A 108 -8.11 -16.31 -5.59
N ALA A 109 -7.24 -15.43 -5.10
CA ALA A 109 -5.79 -15.61 -5.12
C ALA A 109 -5.25 -16.47 -3.95
N GLY A 110 -6.14 -17.01 -3.10
CA GLY A 110 -5.76 -17.83 -1.94
C GLY A 110 -5.32 -17.04 -0.72
N VAL A 111 -5.61 -15.74 -0.67
CA VAL A 111 -5.24 -14.84 0.42
C VAL A 111 -6.50 -14.35 1.13
N ALA A 112 -6.73 -14.82 2.36
CA ALA A 112 -7.86 -14.36 3.16
C ALA A 112 -7.52 -13.05 3.89
N VAL A 113 -8.12 -11.94 3.46
CA VAL A 113 -8.07 -10.66 4.15
C VAL A 113 -9.50 -10.16 4.39
N PRO A 114 -9.94 -10.03 5.65
CA PRO A 114 -11.24 -9.46 5.97
C PRO A 114 -11.43 -8.07 5.37
N ALA A 115 -12.63 -7.78 4.86
CA ALA A 115 -12.93 -6.52 4.17
C ALA A 115 -12.78 -5.28 5.06
N ASP A 116 -12.97 -5.41 6.37
CA ASP A 116 -12.77 -4.35 7.36
C ASP A 116 -11.29 -4.03 7.62
N GLN A 117 -10.37 -4.98 7.35
CA GLN A 117 -8.92 -4.76 7.39
C GLN A 117 -8.37 -4.12 6.11
N ILE A 118 -9.21 -3.91 5.10
CA ILE A 118 -8.83 -3.23 3.87
C ILE A 118 -8.86 -1.72 4.10
N GLN A 119 -7.69 -1.12 3.91
CA GLN A 119 -7.46 0.30 4.07
C GLN A 119 -7.98 1.06 2.85
N ILE A 120 -8.61 2.20 3.09
CA ILE A 120 -8.95 3.17 2.04
C ILE A 120 -7.87 4.25 2.03
N THR A 121 -7.12 4.36 0.92
CA THR A 121 -6.07 5.39 0.75
C THR A 121 -6.58 6.65 0.08
N GLN A 122 -7.71 6.56 -0.63
CA GLN A 122 -8.36 7.68 -1.27
C GLN A 122 -9.88 7.47 -1.23
N ALA A 123 -10.62 8.53 -0.90
CA ALA A 123 -12.07 8.55 -0.88
C ALA A 123 -12.55 9.97 -1.21
N ASP A 124 -12.78 10.25 -2.48
CA ASP A 124 -13.21 11.54 -2.96
C ASP A 124 -14.60 11.46 -3.59
N ALA A 125 -15.42 12.50 -3.38
CA ALA A 125 -16.67 12.70 -4.09
C ALA A 125 -16.75 14.15 -4.58
N PHE A 126 -16.77 14.33 -5.89
CA PHE A 126 -16.89 15.63 -6.54
C PHE A 126 -18.26 15.78 -7.16
N ASN A 127 -18.98 16.86 -6.84
CA ASN A 127 -20.26 17.14 -7.46
C ASN A 127 -20.07 17.51 -8.94
N MET A 128 -20.88 16.90 -9.80
CA MET A 128 -21.01 17.24 -11.20
C MET A 128 -22.12 18.30 -11.33
N VAL A 129 -21.77 19.47 -11.85
CA VAL A 129 -22.69 20.61 -11.98
C VAL A 129 -22.83 20.97 -13.46
N GLU A 130 -24.06 21.13 -13.93
CA GLU A 130 -24.38 21.64 -15.27
C GLU A 130 -25.54 22.63 -15.17
N GLY A 131 -25.43 23.78 -15.84
CA GLY A 131 -26.47 24.82 -15.81
C GLY A 131 -26.80 25.38 -14.42
N GLY A 132 -25.89 25.26 -13.44
CA GLY A 132 -26.10 25.71 -12.06
C GLY A 132 -26.78 24.69 -11.14
N TYR A 133 -27.06 23.47 -11.62
CA TYR A 133 -27.65 22.39 -10.83
C TYR A 133 -26.71 21.18 -10.72
N THR A 134 -26.73 20.50 -9.57
CA THR A 134 -26.00 19.25 -9.37
C THR A 134 -26.72 18.11 -10.10
N LEU A 135 -26.05 17.49 -11.05
CA LEU A 135 -26.54 16.33 -11.81
C LEU A 135 -26.21 15.00 -11.14
N GLY A 136 -25.16 14.97 -10.34
CA GLY A 136 -24.62 13.78 -9.71
C GLY A 136 -23.25 14.06 -9.13
N SER A 137 -22.44 13.01 -9.01
CA SER A 137 -21.11 13.07 -8.42
C SER A 137 -20.16 12.10 -9.14
N ASN A 138 -18.91 12.53 -9.28
CA ASN A 138 -17.78 11.67 -9.63
C ASN A 138 -17.11 11.20 -8.33
N ILE A 139 -17.18 9.91 -8.07
CA ILE A 139 -16.68 9.28 -6.85
C ILE A 139 -15.43 8.47 -7.21
N ARG A 140 -14.38 8.61 -6.41
CA ARG A 140 -13.12 7.88 -6.57
C ARG A 140 -12.71 7.28 -5.23
N VAL A 141 -12.54 5.97 -5.23
CA VAL A 141 -12.10 5.23 -4.06
C VAL A 141 -10.90 4.37 -4.43
N VAL A 142 -9.84 4.42 -3.63
CA VAL A 142 -8.71 3.50 -3.72
C VAL A 142 -8.65 2.70 -2.44
N ALA A 143 -8.76 1.39 -2.58
CA ALA A 143 -8.66 0.42 -1.49
C ALA A 143 -7.36 -0.37 -1.63
N GLN A 144 -6.70 -0.69 -0.51
CA GLN A 144 -5.49 -1.49 -0.50
C GLN A 144 -5.37 -2.37 0.75
N VAL A 145 -4.63 -3.47 0.63
CA VAL A 145 -4.12 -4.20 1.78
C VAL A 145 -2.95 -3.42 2.38
N GLN A 146 -3.03 -3.11 3.68
CA GLN A 146 -1.94 -2.46 4.40
C GLN A 146 -0.68 -3.34 4.32
N PRO A 147 0.44 -2.82 3.77
CA PRO A 147 1.71 -3.55 3.77
C PRO A 147 2.16 -3.86 5.20
N ALA A 148 2.64 -5.07 5.43
CA ALA A 148 3.15 -5.50 6.73
C ALA A 148 4.24 -6.57 6.56
N VAL A 149 5.08 -6.71 7.58
CA VAL A 149 6.01 -7.85 7.71
C VAL A 149 5.31 -8.94 8.50
N ILE A 150 5.13 -10.13 7.91
CA ILE A 150 4.35 -11.24 8.50
C ILE A 150 5.21 -12.25 9.25
N ALA A 151 6.53 -12.21 9.05
CA ALA A 151 7.47 -13.05 9.77
C ALA A 151 8.82 -12.33 9.94
N ARG A 152 9.56 -12.75 10.96
CA ARG A 152 10.92 -12.28 11.25
C ARG A 152 11.88 -13.45 11.14
N LEU A 153 13.08 -13.17 10.64
CA LEU A 153 14.17 -14.12 10.64
C LEU A 153 14.96 -13.97 11.95
N ASP A 154 15.20 -15.07 12.65
CA ASP A 154 16.12 -15.05 13.79
C ASP A 154 17.56 -14.93 13.28
N ALA A 155 18.38 -14.13 13.95
CA ALA A 155 19.76 -13.86 13.53
C ALA A 155 20.67 -15.11 13.55
N ASP A 156 20.30 -16.13 14.32
CA ASP A 156 21.14 -17.31 14.61
C ASP A 156 20.68 -18.61 13.91
N THR A 157 19.52 -18.60 13.25
CA THR A 157 18.96 -19.79 12.60
C THR A 157 18.18 -19.38 11.34
N SER A 158 18.27 -20.15 10.27
CA SER A 158 17.45 -19.99 9.04
C SER A 158 15.94 -20.22 9.26
N THR A 159 15.44 -20.14 10.49
CA THR A 159 14.03 -20.32 10.87
C THR A 159 13.32 -18.97 10.92
N ALA A 160 12.21 -18.86 10.20
CA ALA A 160 11.32 -17.70 10.27
C ALA A 160 10.27 -17.90 11.38
N ARG A 161 10.03 -16.88 12.20
CA ARG A 161 8.94 -16.83 13.18
C ARG A 161 7.88 -15.84 12.73
N LEU A 162 6.60 -16.17 12.89
CA LEU A 162 5.52 -15.23 12.59
C LEU A 162 5.69 -13.95 13.42
N ALA A 163 5.52 -12.79 12.77
CA ALA A 163 5.48 -11.52 13.46
C ALA A 163 4.24 -11.53 14.37
N GLY A 164 4.39 -11.04 15.61
CA GLY A 164 3.27 -10.92 16.56
C GLY A 164 2.12 -10.08 15.98
N PRO A 165 0.95 -10.05 16.67
CA PRO A 165 -0.21 -9.30 16.18
C PRO A 165 0.15 -7.82 15.94
N VAL A 166 -0.30 -7.30 14.79
CA VAL A 166 -0.11 -5.91 14.33
C VAL A 166 -1.27 -5.06 14.81
#